data_AF-A0A316TV25-F1
#
_entry.id   AF-A0A316TV25-F1
#
_cell.length_a   1.000
_cell.length_b   1.000
_cell.length_c   1.000
_cell.angle_alpha   90.00
_cell.angle_beta   90.00
_cell.angle_gamma   90.00
#
_symmetry.space_group_name_H-M   'P 1'
#
loop_
_entity.id
_entity.type
_entity.pdbx_description
1 polymer ?
#
loop_
_entity_poly.entity_id
_entity_poly.type
_entity_poly.pdbx_seq_one_letter_code
_entity_poly.pdbx_strand_id
1 'polypeptide(L)'
;MMQSTKIRFNSFIFPLLLASAAILLHACTIDNLNNGALPVNENEFRIAGQIIGESVSESENGVLSNFTEAFAVPDAEGLRQGPSILSLRSETNLQNYSYSYDPVTGKHNVGYVKEEVIGSQQVSSDVSLTYTFRNSQGNLIENPVENFSSIESVEFLSSKSGSIETTDKLSVFSRVDRFFIDGISGASPNLLIDGIHSGEGFFSIIQPDGSRLEREYILDMNFLNVSINKENVEANRNFRSGVTGALSYESTIRENGSASEGTKIVNGTLEFAGDGTALLKFRNFFDVFRVRLDKGTVFDDDEFEGRIAEVNLTQNIFVLANGQRIRLTAETLIEDDGDYFSLQEVAAALSENNRVKAEGDYIRDQESENLWTASEVEFEDDSNEFEEAILSVNLNDNAFTVQSGDTYYLTETSEIDDDSDFLSLQEVQNAIEDSLPVFADGKFVVETTTGRLIVEEVEFTYNVQEIDEPVVSVDGTDNTFTVLSGKTIKITDETVINPDKIATLQDVETALSQGINVEAAATIYFDSSNNLWIALQVEFDESDDDDDDEGEGEGDD
;
A
#
# COMPACT_ATOMS: atom_id res chain seq x y z
N MET A 1 -50.50 -53.47 16.68
CA MET A 1 -49.58 -52.62 17.47
C MET A 1 -49.03 -51.55 16.53
N MET A 2 -49.67 -50.37 16.51
CA MET A 2 -49.16 -49.19 15.80
C MET A 2 -48.15 -48.50 16.72
N GLN A 3 -46.92 -48.29 16.27
CA GLN A 3 -46.02 -47.34 16.89
C GLN A 3 -46.00 -46.06 16.05
N SER A 4 -46.41 -44.98 16.72
CA SER A 4 -46.42 -43.61 16.23
C SER A 4 -45.01 -43.03 16.39
N THR A 5 -44.35 -42.70 15.29
CA THR A 5 -43.09 -41.94 15.30
C THR A 5 -43.42 -40.45 15.35
N LYS A 6 -43.22 -39.83 16.52
CA LYS A 6 -43.30 -38.36 16.68
C LYS A 6 -42.03 -37.74 16.09
N ILE A 7 -42.17 -37.00 15.00
CA ILE A 7 -41.14 -36.09 14.49
C ILE A 7 -41.09 -34.88 15.45
N ARG A 8 -39.94 -34.67 16.10
CA ARG A 8 -39.68 -33.44 16.88
C ARG A 8 -39.25 -32.35 15.91
N PHE A 9 -40.09 -31.34 15.72
CA PHE A 9 -39.71 -30.10 15.05
C PHE A 9 -38.75 -29.32 15.94
N ASN A 10 -37.57 -29.02 15.42
CA ASN A 10 -36.54 -28.24 16.10
C ASN A 10 -37.02 -26.77 16.15
N SER A 11 -37.28 -26.23 17.35
CA SER A 11 -37.88 -24.90 17.57
C SER A 11 -36.92 -23.71 17.30
N PHE A 12 -35.81 -23.94 16.60
CA PHE A 12 -34.83 -22.89 16.27
C PHE A 12 -34.91 -22.38 14.81
N ILE A 13 -35.71 -23.03 13.94
CA ILE A 13 -35.80 -22.63 12.51
C ILE A 13 -36.86 -21.54 12.28
N PHE A 14 -37.84 -21.43 13.17
CA PHE A 14 -38.96 -20.49 13.02
C PHE A 14 -38.62 -19.00 13.23
N PRO A 15 -37.68 -18.58 14.12
CA PRO A 15 -37.30 -17.17 14.22
C PRO A 15 -36.35 -16.71 13.10
N LEU A 16 -35.58 -17.60 12.48
CA LEU A 16 -34.66 -17.25 11.38
C LEU A 16 -35.43 -16.92 10.08
N LEU A 17 -36.51 -17.66 9.81
CA LEU A 17 -37.39 -17.45 8.65
C LEU A 17 -38.28 -16.20 8.78
N LEU A 18 -38.52 -15.70 10.01
CA LEU A 18 -39.24 -14.45 10.24
C LEU A 18 -38.36 -13.21 10.04
N ALA A 19 -37.05 -13.31 10.26
CA ALA A 19 -36.10 -12.23 9.98
C ALA A 19 -35.91 -12.02 8.46
N SER A 20 -35.90 -13.10 7.67
CA SER A 20 -35.78 -13.05 6.20
C SER A 20 -37.02 -12.43 5.51
N ALA A 21 -38.20 -12.55 6.12
CA ALA A 21 -39.45 -12.03 5.53
C ALA A 21 -39.70 -10.54 5.85
N ALA A 22 -39.06 -9.97 6.89
CA ALA A 22 -39.22 -8.56 7.24
C ALA A 22 -38.35 -7.62 6.37
N ILE A 23 -37.28 -8.13 5.77
CA ILE A 23 -36.38 -7.38 4.88
C ILE A 23 -37.00 -7.22 3.47
N LEU A 24 -37.85 -8.14 3.03
CA LEU A 24 -38.52 -8.08 1.72
C LEU A 24 -39.70 -7.08 1.64
N LEU A 25 -40.08 -6.43 2.74
CA LEU A 25 -41.20 -5.47 2.78
C LEU A 25 -40.79 -3.99 2.94
N HIS A 26 -39.50 -3.67 2.90
CA HIS A 26 -39.02 -2.26 2.88
C HIS A 26 -38.51 -1.80 1.50
N ALA A 27 -38.50 -2.66 0.47
CA ALA A 27 -38.02 -2.34 -0.89
C ALA A 27 -39.05 -1.63 -1.78
N CYS A 28 -39.85 -0.71 -1.21
CA CYS A 28 -40.73 0.19 -1.98
C CYS A 28 -40.86 1.54 -1.28
N THR A 29 -39.73 2.23 -1.06
CA THR A 29 -39.71 3.69 -1.08
C THR A 29 -38.94 4.12 -2.32
N ILE A 30 -39.64 4.73 -3.27
CA ILE A 30 -39.02 5.55 -4.30
C ILE A 30 -38.51 6.79 -3.55
N ASP A 31 -37.30 6.72 -3.02
CA ASP A 31 -36.67 7.85 -2.36
C ASP A 31 -35.95 8.72 -3.40
N ASN A 32 -36.49 9.94 -3.52
CA ASN A 32 -35.93 11.16 -4.09
C ASN A 32 -34.51 11.05 -4.72
N LEU A 33 -34.49 10.87 -6.03
CA LEU A 33 -33.45 11.41 -6.91
C LEU A 33 -33.55 12.95 -6.92
N ASN A 34 -32.94 13.63 -5.94
CA ASN A 34 -32.27 14.92 -6.16
C ASN A 34 -31.63 15.49 -4.89
N ASN A 35 -30.36 15.85 -5.05
CA ASN A 35 -29.51 16.72 -4.22
C ASN A 35 -28.77 16.07 -3.03
N GLY A 36 -27.47 15.84 -3.26
CA GLY A 36 -26.47 15.73 -2.19
C GLY A 36 -25.52 14.53 -2.29
N ALA A 37 -24.93 14.25 -3.46
CA ALA A 37 -23.75 13.38 -3.46
C ALA A 37 -22.65 14.08 -2.66
N LEU A 38 -22.32 13.55 -1.49
CA LEU A 38 -21.23 14.06 -0.67
C LEU A 38 -19.91 13.88 -1.44
N PRO A 39 -18.95 14.80 -1.28
CA PRO A 39 -17.62 14.61 -1.86
C PRO A 39 -17.02 13.29 -1.37
N VAL A 40 -16.41 12.57 -2.31
CA VAL A 40 -15.67 11.32 -2.05
C VAL A 40 -14.26 11.73 -1.63
N ASN A 41 -13.79 11.23 -0.48
CA ASN A 41 -12.42 11.44 -0.03
C ASN A 41 -11.52 10.27 -0.48
N GLU A 42 -10.21 10.41 -0.30
CA GLU A 42 -9.22 9.40 -0.71
C GLU A 42 -9.49 8.01 -0.12
N ASN A 43 -9.80 7.94 1.19
CA ASN A 43 -10.15 6.67 1.84
C ASN A 43 -11.36 5.99 1.18
N GLU A 44 -12.36 6.75 0.75
CA GLU A 44 -13.51 6.21 0.02
C GLU A 44 -13.16 5.75 -1.39
N PHE A 45 -12.21 6.40 -2.07
CA PHE A 45 -11.67 5.92 -3.34
C PHE A 45 -10.91 4.60 -3.15
N ARG A 46 -10.11 4.46 -2.08
CA ARG A 46 -9.44 3.19 -1.74
C ARG A 46 -10.42 2.06 -1.49
N ILE A 47 -11.47 2.30 -0.72
CA ILE A 47 -12.49 1.29 -0.42
C ILE A 47 -13.30 0.93 -1.68
N ALA A 48 -13.71 1.94 -2.45
CA ALA A 48 -14.35 1.73 -3.73
C ALA A 48 -13.48 0.88 -4.65
N GLY A 49 -12.18 1.21 -4.70
CA GLY A 49 -11.21 0.46 -5.46
C GLY A 49 -11.10 -0.97 -4.98
N GLN A 50 -11.08 -1.22 -3.67
CA GLN A 50 -11.01 -2.57 -3.12
C GLN A 50 -12.26 -3.41 -3.48
N ILE A 51 -13.44 -2.80 -3.48
CA ILE A 51 -14.69 -3.44 -3.94
C ILE A 51 -14.61 -3.77 -5.44
N ILE A 52 -14.14 -2.82 -6.26
CA ILE A 52 -13.98 -3.01 -7.71
C ILE A 52 -12.95 -4.10 -7.99
N GLY A 53 -11.81 -4.06 -7.30
CA GLY A 53 -10.72 -5.01 -7.39
C GLY A 53 -11.17 -6.42 -7.06
N GLU A 54 -11.85 -6.60 -5.91
CA GLU A 54 -12.44 -7.89 -5.53
C GLU A 54 -13.40 -8.41 -6.62
N SER A 55 -14.26 -7.54 -7.15
CA SER A 55 -15.22 -7.88 -8.20
C SER A 55 -14.58 -8.27 -9.53
N VAL A 56 -13.33 -7.90 -9.81
CA VAL A 56 -12.61 -8.36 -11.01
C VAL A 56 -11.65 -9.52 -10.76
N SER A 57 -11.33 -9.82 -9.50
CA SER A 57 -10.31 -10.81 -9.13
C SER A 57 -10.53 -12.24 -9.66
N GLU A 58 -9.44 -13.01 -9.70
CA GLU A 58 -9.44 -14.43 -10.07
C GLU A 58 -9.76 -15.35 -8.87
N SER A 59 -9.28 -15.02 -7.66
CA SER A 59 -9.44 -15.86 -6.46
C SER A 59 -10.57 -15.45 -5.51
N GLU A 60 -11.16 -14.26 -5.68
CA GLU A 60 -12.24 -13.76 -4.81
C GLU A 60 -13.60 -13.78 -5.51
N ASN A 61 -13.84 -14.80 -6.34
CA ASN A 61 -15.10 -14.97 -7.10
C ASN A 61 -15.47 -13.76 -7.98
N GLY A 62 -14.47 -12.99 -8.44
CA GLY A 62 -14.66 -11.88 -9.36
C GLY A 62 -14.87 -12.33 -10.81
N VAL A 63 -14.92 -11.37 -11.72
CA VAL A 63 -15.08 -11.56 -13.16
C VAL A 63 -14.09 -12.59 -13.72
N LEU A 64 -12.80 -12.49 -13.37
CA LEU A 64 -11.77 -13.38 -13.91
C LEU A 64 -11.95 -14.83 -13.45
N SER A 65 -12.52 -15.05 -12.25
CA SER A 65 -12.83 -16.41 -11.76
C SER A 65 -13.81 -17.15 -12.68
N ASN A 66 -14.74 -16.42 -13.32
CA ASN A 66 -15.74 -16.99 -14.22
C ASN A 66 -15.14 -17.46 -15.54
N PHE A 67 -13.94 -17.02 -15.93
CA PHE A 67 -13.36 -17.42 -17.21
C PHE A 67 -13.07 -18.92 -17.23
N THR A 68 -12.54 -19.48 -16.14
CA THR A 68 -12.35 -20.93 -16.02
C THR A 68 -13.65 -21.70 -16.26
N GLU A 69 -14.75 -21.22 -15.68
CA GLU A 69 -16.08 -21.84 -15.78
C GLU A 69 -16.71 -21.64 -17.16
N ALA A 70 -16.54 -20.46 -17.77
CA ALA A 70 -17.06 -20.14 -19.11
C ALA A 70 -16.45 -21.01 -20.21
N PHE A 71 -15.20 -21.46 -20.02
CA PHE A 71 -14.51 -22.36 -20.94
C PHE A 71 -14.67 -23.85 -20.62
N ALA A 72 -15.33 -24.18 -19.51
CA ALA A 72 -15.67 -25.57 -19.21
C ALA A 72 -16.85 -26.05 -20.06
N VAL A 73 -16.91 -27.36 -20.28
CA VAL A 73 -18.03 -28.00 -20.97
C VAL A 73 -18.86 -28.78 -19.93
N PRO A 74 -20.10 -28.38 -19.66
CA PRO A 74 -20.92 -29.04 -18.65
C PRO A 74 -21.53 -30.34 -19.16
N ASP A 75 -21.61 -31.34 -18.28
CA ASP A 75 -22.40 -32.54 -18.50
C ASP A 75 -23.06 -33.06 -17.21
N ALA A 76 -23.59 -34.28 -17.23
CA ALA A 76 -24.26 -34.87 -16.07
C ALA A 76 -23.31 -35.22 -14.91
N GLU A 77 -22.00 -35.28 -15.14
CA GLU A 77 -20.99 -35.69 -14.15
C GLU A 77 -20.23 -34.49 -13.56
N GLY A 78 -20.22 -33.35 -14.24
CA GLY A 78 -19.60 -32.12 -13.75
C GLY A 78 -19.23 -31.13 -14.85
N LEU A 79 -18.26 -30.27 -14.55
CA LEU A 79 -17.65 -29.35 -15.52
C LEU A 79 -16.39 -29.99 -16.10
N ARG A 80 -16.46 -30.44 -17.35
CA ARG A 80 -15.33 -31.07 -18.05
C ARG A 80 -14.42 -30.01 -18.67
N GLN A 81 -13.17 -30.41 -18.87
CA GLN A 81 -12.22 -29.61 -19.62
C GLN A 81 -12.76 -29.32 -21.02
N GLY A 82 -12.79 -28.05 -21.40
CA GLY A 82 -13.22 -27.61 -22.72
C GLY A 82 -12.15 -27.71 -23.80
N PRO A 83 -12.44 -27.23 -25.02
CA PRO A 83 -11.55 -27.32 -26.19
C PRO A 83 -10.30 -26.45 -26.12
N SER A 84 -10.29 -25.47 -25.22
CA SER A 84 -9.22 -24.49 -25.12
C SER A 84 -8.17 -24.94 -24.10
N ILE A 85 -6.90 -24.66 -24.40
CA ILE A 85 -5.76 -24.74 -23.44
C ILE A 85 -6.02 -23.94 -22.15
N LEU A 86 -6.99 -23.01 -22.22
CA LEU A 86 -7.48 -22.16 -21.14
C LEU A 86 -8.40 -22.89 -20.15
N SER A 87 -8.95 -24.04 -20.49
CA SER A 87 -9.68 -24.85 -19.51
C SER A 87 -8.66 -25.53 -18.61
N LEU A 88 -8.29 -24.84 -17.53
CA LEU A 88 -7.14 -25.21 -16.69
C LEU A 88 -7.39 -26.53 -15.94
N ARG A 89 -8.65 -26.87 -15.62
CA ARG A 89 -9.03 -28.04 -14.82
C ARG A 89 -10.44 -28.56 -15.16
N SER A 90 -10.66 -29.85 -14.97
CA SER A 90 -12.01 -30.42 -14.85
C SER A 90 -12.44 -30.37 -13.39
N GLU A 91 -13.64 -29.88 -13.12
CA GLU A 91 -14.22 -29.87 -11.78
C GLU A 91 -15.24 -31.00 -11.67
N THR A 92 -14.81 -32.06 -10.98
CA THR A 92 -15.62 -33.24 -10.68
C THR A 92 -15.86 -33.30 -9.17
N ASN A 93 -17.02 -33.81 -8.74
CA ASN A 93 -17.47 -33.83 -7.33
C ASN A 93 -17.88 -32.46 -6.76
N LEU A 94 -18.42 -31.58 -7.59
CA LEU A 94 -19.06 -30.35 -7.15
C LEU A 94 -20.24 -30.65 -6.20
N GLN A 95 -20.33 -29.91 -5.10
CA GLN A 95 -21.39 -30.11 -4.13
C GLN A 95 -22.73 -29.66 -4.72
N ASN A 96 -23.80 -30.44 -4.49
CA ASN A 96 -25.13 -30.15 -5.00
C ASN A 96 -25.20 -29.90 -6.51
N TYR A 97 -24.31 -30.54 -7.28
CA TYR A 97 -24.25 -30.37 -8.73
C TYR A 97 -25.56 -30.81 -9.40
N SER A 98 -26.03 -29.97 -10.32
CA SER A 98 -27.19 -30.22 -11.17
C SER A 98 -26.89 -29.75 -12.60
N TYR A 99 -27.39 -30.50 -13.58
CA TYR A 99 -27.23 -30.21 -15.00
C TYR A 99 -28.53 -30.47 -15.75
N SER A 100 -28.86 -29.58 -16.69
CA SER A 100 -29.97 -29.77 -17.64
C SER A 100 -29.66 -29.14 -18.99
N TYR A 101 -30.28 -29.68 -20.04
CA TYR A 101 -30.21 -29.14 -21.39
C TYR A 101 -31.63 -28.87 -21.92
N ASP A 102 -31.84 -27.68 -22.48
CA ASP A 102 -33.07 -27.31 -23.18
C ASP A 102 -32.85 -27.34 -24.70
N PRO A 103 -33.40 -28.34 -25.43
CA PRO A 103 -33.23 -28.46 -26.88
C PRO A 103 -33.94 -27.37 -27.68
N VAL A 104 -34.89 -26.63 -27.09
CA VAL A 104 -35.59 -25.53 -27.78
C VAL A 104 -34.71 -24.30 -27.86
N THR A 105 -34.01 -23.98 -26.77
CA THR A 105 -33.16 -22.78 -26.68
C THR A 105 -31.69 -23.07 -26.92
N GLY A 106 -31.26 -24.34 -26.85
CA GLY A 106 -29.86 -24.74 -26.91
C GLY A 106 -29.07 -24.47 -25.63
N LYS A 107 -29.77 -24.19 -24.51
CA LYS A 107 -29.14 -23.79 -23.25
C LYS A 107 -28.78 -24.99 -22.39
N HIS A 108 -27.54 -25.00 -21.91
CA HIS A 108 -27.08 -25.89 -20.85
C HIS A 108 -27.12 -25.11 -19.53
N ASN A 109 -27.85 -25.61 -18.53
CA ASN A 109 -27.97 -24.98 -17.22
C ASN A 109 -27.29 -25.85 -16.18
N VAL A 110 -26.49 -25.22 -15.32
CA VAL A 110 -25.72 -25.85 -14.26
C VAL A 110 -25.98 -25.12 -12.94
N GLY A 111 -26.02 -25.86 -11.84
CA GLY A 111 -26.01 -25.28 -10.50
C GLY A 111 -25.20 -26.14 -9.52
N TYR A 112 -24.43 -25.52 -8.64
CA TYR A 112 -23.64 -26.18 -7.60
C TYR A 112 -23.28 -25.22 -6.46
N VAL A 113 -22.71 -25.78 -5.39
CA VAL A 113 -22.10 -25.04 -4.28
C VAL A 113 -20.59 -25.22 -4.33
N LYS A 114 -19.86 -24.13 -4.13
CA LYS A 114 -18.40 -24.09 -4.13
C LYS A 114 -17.89 -23.53 -2.81
N GLU A 115 -16.97 -24.25 -2.18
CA GLU A 115 -16.27 -23.85 -0.96
C GLU A 115 -14.77 -24.01 -1.20
N GLU A 116 -14.01 -22.94 -0.98
CA GLU A 116 -12.56 -22.92 -1.12
C GLU A 116 -11.91 -22.31 0.12
N VAL A 117 -10.78 -22.89 0.53
CA VAL A 117 -9.94 -22.36 1.62
C VAL A 117 -8.53 -22.20 1.07
N ILE A 118 -8.05 -20.96 1.02
CA ILE A 118 -6.74 -20.60 0.49
C ILE A 118 -5.99 -19.82 1.57
N GLY A 119 -5.08 -20.50 2.29
CA GLY A 119 -4.39 -19.89 3.42
C GLY A 119 -5.37 -19.51 4.54
N SER A 120 -5.44 -18.22 4.89
CA SER A 120 -6.39 -17.66 5.85
C SER A 120 -7.72 -17.21 5.23
N GLN A 121 -7.86 -17.30 3.91
CA GLN A 121 -9.08 -16.91 3.19
C GLN A 121 -10.03 -18.09 3.05
N GLN A 122 -11.31 -17.83 3.34
CA GLN A 122 -12.41 -18.75 3.08
C GLN A 122 -13.41 -18.11 2.12
N VAL A 123 -13.73 -18.83 1.04
CA VAL A 123 -14.69 -18.41 0.03
C VAL A 123 -15.79 -19.47 -0.05
N SER A 124 -17.06 -19.03 0.02
CA SER A 124 -18.22 -19.91 -0.16
C SER A 124 -19.19 -19.25 -1.13
N SER A 125 -19.76 -20.02 -2.06
CA SER A 125 -20.69 -19.51 -3.07
C SER A 125 -21.67 -20.56 -3.59
N ASP A 126 -22.92 -20.14 -3.75
CA ASP A 126 -23.92 -20.78 -4.60
C ASP A 126 -23.72 -20.29 -6.04
N VAL A 127 -23.63 -21.20 -6.99
CA VAL A 127 -23.30 -20.91 -8.38
C VAL A 127 -24.39 -21.44 -9.31
N SER A 128 -24.85 -20.60 -10.24
CA SER A 128 -25.73 -20.99 -11.35
C SER A 128 -25.17 -20.49 -12.68
N LEU A 129 -24.94 -21.41 -13.61
CA LEU A 129 -24.33 -21.11 -14.91
C LEU A 129 -25.28 -21.49 -16.05
N THR A 130 -25.27 -20.71 -17.12
CA THR A 130 -25.95 -21.03 -18.37
C THR A 130 -25.00 -20.86 -19.55
N TYR A 131 -24.97 -21.86 -20.43
CA TYR A 131 -24.13 -21.88 -21.62
C TYR A 131 -24.96 -22.04 -22.88
N THR A 132 -24.58 -21.34 -23.95
CA THR A 132 -25.03 -21.62 -25.32
C THR A 132 -23.82 -21.70 -26.23
N PHE A 133 -23.47 -22.90 -26.68
CA PHE A 133 -22.30 -23.14 -27.53
C PHE A 133 -22.64 -23.03 -29.01
N ARG A 134 -21.74 -22.39 -29.78
CA ARG A 134 -21.88 -22.26 -31.23
C ARG A 134 -20.61 -22.65 -31.96
N ASN A 135 -20.78 -23.18 -33.16
CA ASN A 135 -19.68 -23.46 -34.07
C ASN A 135 -19.29 -22.22 -34.90
N SER A 136 -18.27 -22.34 -35.75
CA SER A 136 -17.77 -21.24 -36.60
C SER A 136 -18.76 -20.74 -37.66
N GLN A 137 -19.88 -21.45 -37.89
CA GLN A 137 -20.99 -20.98 -38.73
C GLN A 137 -22.15 -20.40 -37.91
N GLY A 138 -22.02 -20.31 -36.58
CA GLY A 138 -23.03 -19.78 -35.66
C GLY A 138 -24.13 -20.78 -35.26
N ASN A 139 -24.04 -22.04 -35.70
CA ASN A 139 -25.02 -23.08 -35.38
C ASN A 139 -24.85 -23.57 -33.93
N LEU A 140 -25.97 -23.85 -33.27
CA LEU A 140 -26.00 -24.40 -31.91
C LEU A 140 -25.34 -25.79 -31.85
N ILE A 141 -24.56 -26.03 -30.80
CA ILE A 141 -23.97 -27.33 -30.50
C ILE A 141 -24.73 -27.95 -29.33
N GLU A 142 -25.54 -28.98 -29.62
CA GLU A 142 -26.35 -29.70 -28.62
C GLU A 142 -25.51 -30.60 -27.70
N ASN A 143 -24.47 -31.23 -28.24
CA ASN A 143 -23.60 -32.14 -27.49
C ASN A 143 -22.17 -31.60 -27.46
N PRO A 144 -21.88 -30.56 -26.65
CA PRO A 144 -20.57 -29.89 -26.66
C PRO A 144 -19.44 -30.81 -26.20
N VAL A 145 -19.70 -31.83 -25.37
CA VAL A 145 -18.70 -32.84 -24.98
C VAL A 145 -18.20 -33.64 -26.18
N GLU A 146 -19.09 -34.04 -27.08
CA GLU A 146 -18.74 -34.82 -28.27
C GLU A 146 -18.18 -33.95 -29.40
N ASN A 147 -18.53 -32.66 -29.39
CA ASN A 147 -18.23 -31.72 -30.47
C ASN A 147 -17.33 -30.56 -30.01
N PHE A 148 -16.53 -30.78 -28.96
CA PHE A 148 -15.75 -29.72 -28.31
C PHE A 148 -14.84 -28.98 -29.29
N SER A 149 -14.18 -29.70 -30.21
CA SER A 149 -13.28 -29.14 -31.22
C SER A 149 -13.96 -28.24 -32.24
N SER A 150 -15.29 -28.24 -32.29
CA SER A 150 -16.08 -27.38 -33.19
C SER A 150 -16.59 -26.10 -32.53
N ILE A 151 -16.42 -25.94 -31.21
CA ILE A 151 -16.87 -24.77 -30.48
C ILE A 151 -16.00 -23.57 -30.89
N GLU A 152 -16.65 -22.52 -31.38
CA GLU A 152 -16.02 -21.24 -31.75
C GLU A 152 -16.38 -20.13 -30.76
N SER A 153 -17.63 -20.10 -30.31
CA SER A 153 -18.12 -19.10 -29.36
C SER A 153 -19.03 -19.70 -28.30
N VAL A 154 -19.11 -19.00 -27.17
CA VAL A 154 -20.02 -19.30 -26.07
C VAL A 154 -20.70 -18.02 -25.60
N GLU A 155 -22.02 -18.08 -25.49
CA GLU A 155 -22.78 -17.13 -24.68
C GLU A 155 -22.90 -17.74 -23.28
N PHE A 156 -22.38 -17.01 -22.29
CA PHE A 156 -22.23 -17.47 -20.92
C PHE A 156 -22.92 -16.50 -19.97
N LEU A 157 -23.72 -17.05 -19.05
CA LEU A 157 -24.34 -16.30 -17.96
C LEU A 157 -23.98 -17.00 -16.65
N SER A 158 -23.40 -16.26 -15.71
CA SER A 158 -23.11 -16.71 -14.35
C SER A 158 -23.94 -15.90 -13.36
N SER A 159 -24.46 -16.55 -12.35
CA SER A 159 -25.06 -15.95 -11.17
C SER A 159 -24.43 -16.59 -9.94
N LYS A 160 -23.78 -15.79 -9.12
CA LYS A 160 -23.09 -16.22 -7.90
C LYS A 160 -23.59 -15.46 -6.70
N SER A 161 -23.81 -16.12 -5.58
CA SER A 161 -24.03 -15.46 -4.29
C SER A 161 -23.24 -16.16 -3.22
N GLY A 162 -22.57 -15.40 -2.35
CA GLY A 162 -21.61 -15.99 -1.44
C GLY A 162 -20.98 -15.01 -0.48
N SER A 163 -19.92 -15.49 0.18
CA SER A 163 -19.12 -14.68 1.09
C SER A 163 -17.64 -15.00 0.99
N ILE A 164 -16.84 -14.02 1.37
CA ILE A 164 -15.38 -14.05 1.43
C ILE A 164 -15.01 -13.58 2.83
N GLU A 165 -14.27 -14.41 3.56
CA GLU A 165 -13.85 -14.13 4.92
C GLU A 165 -12.32 -14.29 5.02
N THR A 166 -11.66 -13.27 5.55
CA THR A 166 -10.27 -13.30 5.97
C THR A 166 -10.21 -12.87 7.45
N THR A 167 -9.00 -12.76 8.00
CA THR A 167 -8.78 -12.27 9.38
C THR A 167 -9.29 -10.86 9.62
N ASP A 168 -9.31 -10.02 8.59
CA ASP A 168 -9.55 -8.59 8.62
C ASP A 168 -10.68 -8.13 7.70
N LYS A 169 -11.13 -8.97 6.77
CA LYS A 169 -12.14 -8.64 5.76
C LYS A 169 -13.32 -9.62 5.81
N LEU A 170 -14.53 -9.09 5.67
CA LEU A 170 -15.74 -9.84 5.37
C LEU A 170 -16.43 -9.18 4.17
N SER A 171 -16.63 -9.94 3.09
CA SER A 171 -17.45 -9.53 1.95
C SER A 171 -18.58 -10.53 1.75
N VAL A 172 -19.80 -10.04 1.53
CA VAL A 172 -20.97 -10.82 1.14
C VAL A 172 -21.46 -10.25 -0.18
N PHE A 173 -21.62 -11.09 -1.19
CA PHE A 173 -21.87 -10.64 -2.55
C PHE A 173 -22.98 -11.42 -3.25
N SER A 174 -23.64 -10.76 -4.20
CA SER A 174 -24.41 -11.34 -5.28
C SER A 174 -23.93 -10.74 -6.59
N ARG A 175 -23.55 -11.58 -7.55
CA ARG A 175 -22.92 -11.18 -8.81
C ARG A 175 -23.60 -11.89 -9.98
N VAL A 176 -23.81 -11.15 -11.06
CA VAL A 176 -24.33 -11.63 -12.32
C VAL A 176 -23.41 -11.18 -13.44
N ASP A 177 -22.91 -12.14 -14.19
CA ASP A 177 -22.00 -11.92 -15.31
C ASP A 177 -22.62 -12.43 -16.59
N ARG A 178 -22.63 -11.62 -17.65
CA ARG A 178 -23.04 -12.04 -18.98
C ARG A 178 -21.91 -11.79 -19.97
N PHE A 179 -21.42 -12.85 -20.58
CA PHE A 179 -20.35 -12.80 -21.56
C PHE A 179 -20.79 -13.38 -22.90
N PHE A 180 -20.32 -12.77 -23.97
CA PHE A 180 -20.20 -13.38 -25.27
C PHE A 180 -18.71 -13.51 -25.58
N ILE A 181 -18.23 -14.74 -25.68
CA ILE A 181 -16.81 -15.02 -25.91
C ILE A 181 -16.66 -15.66 -27.28
N ASP A 182 -15.80 -15.07 -28.10
CA ASP A 182 -15.51 -15.52 -29.46
C ASP A 182 -14.04 -15.89 -29.64
N GLY A 183 -13.76 -16.73 -30.65
CA GLY A 183 -12.41 -17.18 -30.95
C GLY A 183 -11.93 -18.34 -30.09
N ILE A 184 -12.81 -19.15 -29.48
CA ILE A 184 -12.44 -20.26 -28.57
C ILE A 184 -11.59 -21.32 -29.27
N SER A 185 -11.84 -21.58 -30.55
CA SER A 185 -11.09 -22.57 -31.31
C SER A 185 -9.61 -22.20 -31.44
N GLY A 186 -8.75 -23.17 -31.77
CA GLY A 186 -7.31 -22.92 -31.98
C GLY A 186 -6.96 -22.03 -33.18
N ALA A 187 -7.95 -21.52 -33.92
CA ALA A 187 -7.73 -20.71 -35.13
C ALA A 187 -7.35 -19.25 -34.82
N SER A 188 -7.74 -18.72 -33.66
CA SER A 188 -7.39 -17.36 -33.21
C SER A 188 -6.37 -17.41 -32.07
N PRO A 189 -5.32 -16.57 -32.08
CA PRO A 189 -4.40 -16.43 -30.94
C PRO A 189 -5.05 -15.74 -29.74
N ASN A 190 -6.09 -14.93 -29.97
CA ASN A 190 -6.77 -14.15 -28.94
C ASN A 190 -8.24 -14.57 -28.82
N LEU A 191 -8.78 -14.46 -27.60
CA LEU A 191 -10.21 -14.43 -27.36
C LEU A 191 -10.69 -12.99 -27.31
N LEU A 192 -11.89 -12.75 -27.83
CA LEU A 192 -12.59 -11.49 -27.67
C LEU A 192 -13.75 -11.68 -26.70
N ILE A 193 -13.92 -10.75 -25.77
CA ILE A 193 -14.95 -10.83 -24.74
C ILE A 193 -15.76 -9.54 -24.75
N ASP A 194 -17.04 -9.69 -25.10
CA ASP A 194 -18.05 -8.66 -24.86
C ASP A 194 -18.87 -9.08 -23.65
N GLY A 195 -19.16 -8.15 -22.74
CA GLY A 195 -19.87 -8.51 -21.54
C GLY A 195 -20.23 -7.39 -20.59
N ILE A 196 -21.04 -7.77 -19.60
CA ILE A 196 -21.44 -6.94 -18.48
C ILE A 196 -21.30 -7.73 -17.19
N HIS A 197 -20.98 -7.02 -16.12
CA HIS A 197 -20.98 -7.52 -14.75
C HIS A 197 -21.88 -6.62 -13.92
N SER A 198 -22.76 -7.20 -13.12
CA SER A 198 -23.54 -6.50 -12.10
C SER A 198 -23.34 -7.21 -10.77
N GLY A 199 -22.93 -6.47 -9.76
CA GLY A 199 -22.67 -6.96 -8.42
C GLY A 199 -23.36 -6.09 -7.37
N GLU A 200 -23.82 -6.71 -6.30
CA GLU A 200 -24.29 -6.01 -5.11
C GLU A 200 -23.87 -6.77 -3.87
N GLY A 201 -23.76 -6.07 -2.74
CA GLY A 201 -23.34 -6.73 -1.52
C GLY A 201 -22.99 -5.82 -0.38
N PHE A 202 -22.32 -6.43 0.59
CA PHE A 202 -21.82 -5.81 1.80
C PHE A 202 -20.33 -6.10 1.92
N PHE A 203 -19.57 -5.08 2.28
CA PHE A 203 -18.13 -5.13 2.46
C PHE A 203 -17.77 -4.56 3.84
N SER A 204 -16.95 -5.29 4.60
CA SER A 204 -16.44 -4.89 5.90
C SER A 204 -14.94 -5.16 5.98
N ILE A 205 -14.18 -4.19 6.49
CA ILE A 205 -12.73 -4.33 6.74
C ILE A 205 -12.35 -3.75 8.10
N ILE A 206 -11.38 -4.37 8.76
CA ILE A 206 -10.73 -3.85 9.97
C ILE A 206 -9.52 -3.01 9.55
N GLN A 207 -9.49 -1.75 9.94
CA GLN A 207 -8.40 -0.83 9.64
C GLN A 207 -7.21 -1.03 10.61
N PRO A 208 -6.01 -0.53 10.28
CA PRO A 208 -4.83 -0.65 11.14
C PRO A 208 -5.00 -0.07 12.55
N ASP A 209 -5.86 0.95 12.70
CA ASP A 209 -6.22 1.54 13.99
C ASP A 209 -7.22 0.69 14.81
N GLY A 210 -7.61 -0.47 14.28
CA GLY A 210 -8.58 -1.39 14.88
C GLY A 210 -10.05 -1.00 14.65
N SER A 211 -10.33 0.11 13.97
CA SER A 211 -11.69 0.50 13.61
C SER A 211 -12.26 -0.42 12.53
N ARG A 212 -13.59 -0.55 12.50
CA ARG A 212 -14.28 -1.33 11.47
C ARG A 212 -14.99 -0.38 10.51
N LEU A 213 -14.75 -0.58 9.22
CA LEU A 213 -15.42 0.13 8.16
C LEU A 213 -16.36 -0.81 7.43
N GLU A 214 -17.60 -0.39 7.23
CA GLU A 214 -18.66 -1.17 6.59
C GLU A 214 -19.32 -0.38 5.46
N ARG A 215 -19.54 -1.04 4.31
CA ARG A 215 -20.15 -0.46 3.11
C ARG A 215 -21.12 -1.44 2.47
N GLU A 216 -22.30 -0.96 2.12
CA GLU A 216 -23.15 -1.61 1.12
C GLU A 216 -22.80 -1.06 -0.27
N TYR A 217 -22.85 -1.91 -1.29
CA TYR A 217 -22.51 -1.50 -2.64
C TYR A 217 -23.45 -2.09 -3.70
N ILE A 218 -23.58 -1.36 -4.81
CA ILE A 218 -24.10 -1.81 -6.10
C ILE A 218 -23.08 -1.38 -7.14
N LEU A 219 -22.64 -2.30 -7.99
CA LEU A 219 -21.55 -2.13 -8.93
C LEU A 219 -21.93 -2.69 -10.29
N ASP A 220 -21.90 -1.85 -11.31
CA ASP A 220 -22.08 -2.25 -12.70
C ASP A 220 -20.79 -2.02 -13.49
N MET A 221 -20.39 -2.99 -14.30
CA MET A 221 -19.26 -2.88 -15.22
C MET A 221 -19.67 -3.27 -16.64
N ASN A 222 -19.15 -2.54 -17.62
CA ASN A 222 -19.33 -2.79 -19.04
C ASN A 222 -17.98 -2.97 -19.71
N PHE A 223 -17.81 -4.08 -20.41
CA PHE A 223 -16.58 -4.40 -21.12
C PHE A 223 -16.51 -3.53 -22.39
N LEU A 224 -15.33 -2.95 -22.65
CA LEU A 224 -15.13 -2.07 -23.79
C LEU A 224 -14.41 -2.79 -24.93
N ASN A 225 -13.29 -3.43 -24.62
CA ASN A 225 -12.41 -4.10 -25.59
C ASN A 225 -11.56 -5.18 -24.95
N VAL A 226 -12.16 -5.99 -24.06
CA VAL A 226 -11.42 -7.02 -23.32
C VAL A 226 -11.03 -8.17 -24.23
N SER A 227 -9.76 -8.57 -24.16
CA SER A 227 -9.24 -9.70 -24.90
C SER A 227 -8.35 -10.58 -24.03
N ILE A 228 -8.23 -11.87 -24.37
CA ILE A 228 -7.32 -12.79 -23.68
C ILE A 228 -6.32 -13.36 -24.68
N ASN A 229 -5.04 -13.16 -24.44
CA ASN A 229 -3.95 -13.81 -25.17
C ASN A 229 -3.80 -15.27 -24.68
N LYS A 230 -4.00 -16.24 -25.58
CA LYS A 230 -3.99 -17.65 -25.20
C LYS A 230 -2.62 -18.19 -24.83
N GLU A 231 -1.57 -17.72 -25.51
CA GLU A 231 -0.19 -18.14 -25.27
C GLU A 231 0.25 -17.69 -23.87
N ASN A 232 -0.09 -16.46 -23.49
CA ASN A 232 0.24 -15.95 -22.16
C ASN A 232 -0.46 -16.73 -21.04
N VAL A 233 -1.75 -17.06 -21.21
CA VAL A 233 -2.46 -17.88 -20.22
C VAL A 233 -1.88 -19.30 -20.13
N GLU A 234 -1.48 -19.89 -21.27
CA GLU A 234 -0.84 -21.21 -21.27
C GLU A 234 0.51 -21.19 -20.57
N ALA A 235 1.34 -20.20 -20.85
CA ALA A 235 2.66 -20.02 -20.26
C ALA A 235 2.59 -19.80 -18.74
N ASN A 236 1.65 -18.95 -18.29
CA ASN A 236 1.54 -18.53 -16.89
C ASN A 236 0.54 -19.36 -16.06
N ARG A 237 -0.26 -20.22 -16.71
CA ARG A 237 -1.30 -21.06 -16.09
C ARG A 237 -2.34 -20.27 -15.28
N ASN A 238 -2.66 -19.06 -15.72
CA ASN A 238 -3.65 -18.20 -15.10
C ASN A 238 -4.22 -17.19 -16.12
N PHE A 239 -5.42 -16.67 -15.87
CA PHE A 239 -6.05 -15.71 -16.78
C PHE A 239 -5.53 -14.28 -16.63
N ARG A 240 -5.19 -13.90 -15.38
CA ARG A 240 -4.76 -12.54 -15.05
C ARG A 240 -3.53 -12.06 -15.82
N SER A 241 -2.60 -12.95 -16.17
CA SER A 241 -1.41 -12.64 -16.98
C SER A 241 -1.65 -12.69 -18.49
N GLY A 242 -2.90 -12.81 -18.94
CA GLY A 242 -3.24 -12.84 -20.38
C GLY A 242 -4.38 -11.92 -20.76
N VAL A 243 -5.09 -11.33 -19.81
CA VAL A 243 -6.22 -10.43 -20.04
C VAL A 243 -5.74 -9.00 -20.28
N THR A 244 -6.22 -8.39 -21.37
CA THR A 244 -5.92 -7.00 -21.73
C THR A 244 -7.20 -6.26 -22.14
N GLY A 245 -7.12 -4.94 -22.29
CA GLY A 245 -8.24 -4.08 -22.65
C GLY A 245 -8.85 -3.41 -21.43
N ALA A 246 -10.05 -2.84 -21.58
CA ALA A 246 -10.65 -2.05 -20.52
C ALA A 246 -12.14 -2.36 -20.29
N LEU A 247 -12.59 -1.99 -19.10
CA LEU A 247 -14.00 -1.88 -18.72
C LEU A 247 -14.30 -0.50 -18.15
N SER A 248 -15.54 -0.05 -18.29
CA SER A 248 -16.07 1.10 -17.55
C SER A 248 -16.89 0.60 -16.37
N TYR A 249 -16.83 1.26 -15.22
CA TYR A 249 -17.62 0.91 -14.04
C TYR A 249 -18.40 2.10 -13.49
N GLU A 250 -19.50 1.79 -12.79
CA GLU A 250 -20.21 2.69 -11.90
C GLU A 250 -20.56 1.93 -10.62
N SER A 251 -20.20 2.48 -9.48
CA SER A 251 -20.48 1.91 -8.16
C SER A 251 -21.21 2.92 -7.30
N THR A 252 -22.30 2.48 -6.69
CA THR A 252 -23.00 3.19 -5.64
C THR A 252 -22.62 2.56 -4.31
N ILE A 253 -22.06 3.37 -3.41
CA ILE A 253 -21.59 2.94 -2.09
C ILE A 253 -22.40 3.66 -1.01
N ARG A 254 -22.79 2.94 0.04
CA ARG A 254 -23.56 3.46 1.18
C ARG A 254 -22.94 3.01 2.49
N GLU A 255 -22.86 3.93 3.45
CA GLU A 255 -22.53 3.56 4.82
C GLU A 255 -23.69 2.81 5.48
N ASN A 256 -23.36 1.72 6.18
CA ASN A 256 -24.35 0.90 6.86
C ASN A 256 -24.95 1.66 8.05
N GLY A 257 -26.27 1.89 8.08
CA GLY A 257 -26.99 2.38 9.27
C GLY A 257 -27.58 3.80 9.22
N SER A 258 -27.35 4.60 8.17
CA SER A 258 -27.93 5.95 8.03
C SER A 258 -28.88 6.04 6.83
N ALA A 259 -30.19 6.06 7.10
CA ALA A 259 -31.25 5.90 6.10
C ALA A 259 -31.46 7.09 5.12
N SER A 260 -30.53 8.05 4.98
CA SER A 260 -30.70 9.15 4.00
C SER A 260 -29.47 10.04 3.78
N GLU A 261 -28.41 9.93 4.57
CA GLU A 261 -27.18 10.71 4.41
C GLU A 261 -26.03 9.73 4.21
N GLY A 262 -25.34 9.79 3.05
CA GLY A 262 -24.13 8.99 2.82
C GLY A 262 -24.05 8.14 1.54
N THR A 263 -25.00 8.25 0.60
CA THR A 263 -24.83 7.59 -0.71
C THR A 263 -23.77 8.32 -1.53
N LYS A 264 -22.75 7.59 -1.98
CA LYS A 264 -21.67 8.07 -2.85
C LYS A 264 -21.70 7.29 -4.16
N ILE A 265 -21.47 7.98 -5.27
CA ILE A 265 -21.36 7.36 -6.59
C ILE A 265 -19.94 7.59 -7.09
N VAL A 266 -19.27 6.50 -7.45
CA VAL A 266 -17.93 6.51 -8.04
C VAL A 266 -18.01 5.81 -9.39
N ASN A 267 -17.39 6.39 -10.41
CA ASN A 267 -17.34 5.80 -11.74
C ASN A 267 -16.00 6.09 -12.40
N GLY A 268 -15.68 5.31 -13.42
CA GLY A 268 -14.36 5.35 -14.02
C GLY A 268 -14.11 4.21 -14.99
N THR A 269 -12.83 3.91 -15.17
CA THR A 269 -12.35 2.82 -16.03
C THR A 269 -11.35 1.95 -15.30
N LEU A 270 -11.38 0.65 -15.58
CA LEU A 270 -10.33 -0.29 -15.19
C LEU A 270 -9.68 -0.84 -16.47
N GLU A 271 -8.36 -0.78 -16.56
CA GLU A 271 -7.58 -1.17 -17.73
C GLU A 271 -6.64 -2.33 -17.37
N PHE A 272 -6.85 -3.49 -17.97
CA PHE A 272 -6.04 -4.69 -17.74
C PHE A 272 -4.72 -4.61 -18.50
N ALA A 273 -3.61 -4.79 -17.78
CA ALA A 273 -2.25 -4.67 -18.33
C ALA A 273 -1.75 -5.96 -19.00
N GLY A 274 -2.33 -7.12 -18.66
CA GLY A 274 -1.90 -8.42 -19.20
C GLY A 274 -0.67 -9.02 -18.51
N ASP A 275 -0.28 -8.50 -17.36
CA ASP A 275 0.82 -8.99 -16.52
C ASP A 275 0.32 -9.58 -15.17
N GLY A 276 -0.98 -9.46 -14.89
CA GLY A 276 -1.57 -9.79 -13.60
C GLY A 276 -2.07 -8.58 -12.81
N THR A 277 -1.93 -7.37 -13.37
CA THR A 277 -2.38 -6.11 -12.78
C THR A 277 -3.40 -5.38 -13.67
N ALA A 278 -4.04 -4.37 -13.09
CA ALA A 278 -4.89 -3.44 -13.80
C ALA A 278 -4.77 -2.01 -13.23
N LEU A 279 -4.96 -1.02 -14.09
CA LEU A 279 -5.01 0.40 -13.73
C LEU A 279 -6.46 0.82 -13.49
N LEU A 280 -6.76 1.27 -12.29
CA LEU A 280 -8.07 1.77 -11.86
C LEU A 280 -8.06 3.30 -11.84
N LYS A 281 -8.86 3.90 -12.72
CA LYS A 281 -8.97 5.35 -12.89
C LYS A 281 -10.37 5.79 -12.50
N PHE A 282 -10.47 6.71 -11.54
CA PHE A 282 -11.74 7.34 -11.17
C PHE A 282 -11.96 8.62 -11.99
N ARG A 283 -13.19 8.90 -12.40
CA ARG A 283 -13.48 10.02 -13.31
C ARG A 283 -13.15 11.41 -12.74
N ASN A 284 -13.28 11.58 -11.43
CA ASN A 284 -13.13 12.86 -10.73
C ASN A 284 -11.98 12.85 -9.71
N PHE A 285 -11.02 11.95 -9.90
CA PHE A 285 -9.83 11.82 -9.07
C PHE A 285 -8.65 11.61 -10.02
N PHE A 286 -7.57 12.36 -9.81
CA PHE A 286 -6.47 12.37 -10.77
C PHE A 286 -5.53 11.18 -10.56
N ASP A 287 -5.46 10.65 -9.34
CA ASP A 287 -4.56 9.55 -9.03
C ASP A 287 -5.10 8.24 -9.61
N VAL A 288 -4.16 7.39 -10.02
CA VAL A 288 -4.42 6.09 -10.61
C VAL A 288 -4.09 5.04 -9.57
N PHE A 289 -5.06 4.20 -9.24
CA PHE A 289 -4.83 3.07 -8.37
C PHE A 289 -4.40 1.86 -9.18
N ARG A 290 -3.56 0.99 -8.62
CA ARG A 290 -3.25 -0.31 -9.22
C ARG A 290 -4.00 -1.42 -8.49
N VAL A 291 -4.42 -2.42 -9.25
CA VAL A 291 -5.16 -3.59 -8.74
C VAL A 291 -4.40 -4.86 -9.08
N ARG A 292 -4.11 -5.70 -8.07
CA ARG A 292 -3.65 -7.07 -8.32
C ARG A 292 -4.84 -7.94 -8.66
N LEU A 293 -4.81 -8.57 -9.84
CA LEU A 293 -5.95 -9.35 -10.33
C LEU A 293 -6.07 -10.74 -9.70
N ASP A 294 -5.08 -11.18 -8.91
CA ASP A 294 -5.21 -12.44 -8.17
C ASP A 294 -6.33 -12.34 -7.13
N LYS A 295 -6.19 -11.41 -6.18
CA LYS A 295 -7.09 -11.20 -5.06
C LYS A 295 -7.92 -9.93 -5.18
N GLY A 296 -7.66 -9.07 -6.17
CA GLY A 296 -8.34 -7.80 -6.27
C GLY A 296 -7.87 -6.77 -5.25
N THR A 297 -6.68 -6.93 -4.69
CA THR A 297 -6.11 -5.97 -3.73
C THR A 297 -5.76 -4.68 -4.46
N VAL A 298 -6.27 -3.56 -3.96
CA VAL A 298 -5.79 -2.24 -4.36
C VAL A 298 -4.53 -1.92 -3.59
N PHE A 299 -3.52 -1.46 -4.30
CA PHE A 299 -2.30 -0.96 -3.71
C PHE A 299 -1.95 0.36 -4.39
N ASP A 300 -1.31 1.20 -3.60
CA ASP A 300 -0.60 2.35 -4.10
C ASP A 300 0.85 1.95 -4.30
N ASP A 301 1.58 2.78 -5.02
CA ASP A 301 3.01 2.63 -5.08
C ASP A 301 3.60 3.07 -3.73
N ASP A 302 4.58 2.31 -3.24
CA ASP A 302 5.38 2.74 -2.09
C ASP A 302 6.53 3.60 -2.62
N GLU A 303 6.88 4.68 -1.93
CA GLU A 303 8.00 5.55 -2.33
C GLU A 303 9.35 4.93 -1.98
N PHE A 304 10.34 5.11 -2.85
CA PHE A 304 11.75 4.87 -2.57
C PHE A 304 12.56 6.13 -2.84
N GLU A 305 13.64 6.27 -2.07
CA GLU A 305 14.65 7.30 -2.28
C GLU A 305 16.01 6.71 -1.87
N GLY A 306 17.05 7.02 -2.64
CA GLY A 306 18.42 6.79 -2.21
C GLY A 306 19.46 6.81 -3.31
N ARG A 307 20.72 6.80 -2.89
CA ARG A 307 21.86 6.71 -3.81
C ARG A 307 21.92 5.36 -4.50
N ILE A 308 22.18 5.36 -5.81
CA ILE A 308 22.43 4.15 -6.58
C ILE A 308 23.85 3.65 -6.34
N ALA A 309 23.97 2.41 -5.86
CA ALA A 309 25.23 1.72 -5.64
C ALA A 309 25.67 0.84 -6.83
N GLU A 310 24.72 0.23 -7.55
CA GLU A 310 25.02 -0.64 -8.68
C GLU A 310 23.93 -0.57 -9.75
N VAL A 311 24.32 -0.73 -11.02
CA VAL A 311 23.41 -0.90 -12.15
C VAL A 311 23.71 -2.19 -12.91
N ASN A 312 22.66 -2.97 -13.18
CA ASN A 312 22.68 -4.15 -14.03
C ASN A 312 21.80 -3.94 -15.27
N LEU A 313 22.44 -3.52 -16.36
CA LEU A 313 21.78 -3.26 -17.64
C LEU A 313 21.18 -4.51 -18.32
N THR A 314 21.62 -5.72 -17.94
CA THR A 314 21.07 -6.95 -18.54
C THR A 314 19.73 -7.31 -17.92
N GLN A 315 19.55 -7.02 -16.64
CA GLN A 315 18.32 -7.31 -15.90
C GLN A 315 17.41 -6.09 -15.74
N ASN A 316 17.84 -4.91 -16.24
CA ASN A 316 17.23 -3.61 -15.98
C ASN A 316 16.99 -3.39 -14.47
N ILE A 317 18.02 -3.63 -13.66
CA ILE A 317 17.95 -3.46 -12.21
C ILE A 317 18.98 -2.43 -11.77
N PHE A 318 18.62 -1.53 -10.87
CA PHE A 318 19.58 -0.79 -10.04
C PHE A 318 19.45 -1.20 -8.57
N VAL A 319 20.51 -0.98 -7.80
CA VAL A 319 20.59 -1.31 -6.39
C VAL A 319 20.90 -0.02 -5.64
N LEU A 320 20.06 0.34 -4.66
CA LEU A 320 20.31 1.47 -3.78
C LEU A 320 21.39 1.11 -2.74
N ALA A 321 22.04 2.12 -2.17
CA ALA A 321 23.09 1.95 -1.15
C ALA A 321 22.61 1.18 0.10
N ASN A 322 21.32 1.27 0.42
CA ASN A 322 20.68 0.49 1.49
C ASN A 322 20.50 -1.02 1.13
N GLY A 323 20.88 -1.43 -0.09
CA GLY A 323 20.78 -2.80 -0.59
C GLY A 323 19.44 -3.17 -1.26
N GLN A 324 18.50 -2.22 -1.35
CA GLN A 324 17.24 -2.39 -2.05
C GLN A 324 17.46 -2.51 -3.55
N ARG A 325 16.74 -3.43 -4.20
CA ARG A 325 16.90 -3.72 -5.64
C ARG A 325 15.66 -3.29 -6.39
N ILE A 326 15.81 -2.35 -7.32
CA ILE A 326 14.72 -1.79 -8.12
C ILE A 326 14.87 -2.24 -9.58
N ARG A 327 13.80 -2.78 -10.17
CA ARG A 327 13.70 -3.19 -11.56
C ARG A 327 12.93 -2.15 -12.35
N LEU A 328 13.44 -1.78 -13.52
CA LEU A 328 12.71 -1.03 -14.53
C LEU A 328 12.09 -1.99 -15.55
N THR A 329 10.84 -1.73 -15.94
CA THR A 329 10.14 -2.44 -17.01
C THR A 329 9.84 -1.50 -18.18
N ALA A 330 9.07 -1.96 -19.16
CA ALA A 330 8.66 -1.10 -20.28
C ALA A 330 7.58 -0.09 -19.87
N GLU A 331 6.96 -0.31 -18.70
CA GLU A 331 5.87 0.46 -18.12
C GLU A 331 6.36 1.47 -17.08
N THR A 332 7.62 1.38 -16.64
CA THR A 332 8.20 2.36 -15.72
C THR A 332 8.29 3.72 -16.40
N LEU A 333 7.71 4.75 -15.77
CA LEU A 333 7.91 6.15 -16.16
C LEU A 333 9.28 6.59 -15.64
N ILE A 334 10.11 7.17 -16.51
CA ILE A 334 11.31 7.87 -16.09
C ILE A 334 11.00 9.35 -16.23
N GLU A 335 11.07 10.09 -15.12
CA GLU A 335 10.72 11.51 -15.09
C GLU A 335 11.66 12.34 -15.99
N ASP A 336 11.13 13.44 -16.55
CA ASP A 336 11.81 14.25 -17.56
C ASP A 336 12.44 15.55 -17.02
N ASP A 337 12.32 15.79 -15.72
CA ASP A 337 12.96 16.85 -14.96
C ASP A 337 14.27 16.42 -14.25
N GLY A 338 14.51 15.12 -14.10
CA GLY A 338 15.78 14.59 -13.61
C GLY A 338 16.98 14.81 -14.55
N ASP A 339 18.18 14.56 -14.04
CA ASP A 339 19.45 14.72 -14.78
C ASP A 339 19.74 13.55 -15.75
N TYR A 340 19.16 12.38 -15.50
CA TYR A 340 19.37 11.16 -16.29
C TYR A 340 18.06 10.54 -16.75
N PHE A 341 17.94 10.26 -18.05
CA PHE A 341 16.70 9.80 -18.68
C PHE A 341 16.70 8.31 -19.03
N SER A 342 17.73 7.58 -18.60
CA SER A 342 17.81 6.13 -18.79
C SER A 342 18.79 5.47 -17.83
N LEU A 343 18.54 4.18 -17.57
CA LEU A 343 19.46 3.36 -16.78
C LEU A 343 20.85 3.22 -17.44
N GLN A 344 20.94 3.38 -18.76
CA GLN A 344 22.21 3.43 -19.49
C GLN A 344 23.02 4.69 -19.18
N GLU A 345 22.36 5.85 -19.06
CA GLU A 345 23.01 7.10 -18.69
C GLU A 345 23.47 7.06 -17.23
N VAL A 346 22.64 6.56 -16.32
CA VAL A 346 23.02 6.29 -14.93
C VAL A 346 24.25 5.39 -14.85
N ALA A 347 24.28 4.28 -15.61
CA ALA A 347 25.43 3.38 -15.63
C ALA A 347 26.71 4.08 -16.15
N ALA A 348 26.58 4.99 -17.11
CA ALA A 348 27.70 5.77 -17.63
C ALA A 348 28.22 6.75 -16.58
N ALA A 349 27.33 7.47 -15.90
CA ALA A 349 27.64 8.39 -14.81
C ALA A 349 28.42 7.69 -13.68
N LEU A 350 27.91 6.55 -13.20
CA LEU A 350 28.60 5.75 -12.19
C LEU A 350 30.00 5.29 -12.65
N SER A 351 30.18 4.98 -13.94
CA SER A 351 31.48 4.58 -14.49
C SER A 351 32.49 5.74 -14.58
N GLU A 352 31.99 6.98 -14.61
CA GLU A 352 32.78 8.21 -14.54
C GLU A 352 33.04 8.65 -13.08
N ASN A 353 32.53 7.88 -12.11
CA ASN A 353 32.51 8.16 -10.66
C ASN A 353 31.62 9.34 -10.27
N ASN A 354 30.62 9.69 -11.07
CA ASN A 354 29.54 10.55 -10.62
C ASN A 354 28.62 9.76 -9.69
N ARG A 355 28.08 10.41 -8.66
CA ARG A 355 27.06 9.83 -7.81
C ARG A 355 25.69 10.14 -8.39
N VAL A 356 24.79 9.17 -8.33
CA VAL A 356 23.42 9.30 -8.84
C VAL A 356 22.46 8.91 -7.73
N LYS A 357 21.48 9.77 -7.47
CA LYS A 357 20.34 9.50 -6.59
C LYS A 357 19.18 9.01 -7.45
N ALA A 358 18.38 8.10 -6.90
CA ALA A 358 17.10 7.74 -7.47
C ALA A 358 16.00 7.97 -6.44
N GLU A 359 14.91 8.54 -6.89
CA GLU A 359 13.66 8.61 -6.16
C GLU A 359 12.49 8.18 -7.04
N GLY A 360 11.38 7.83 -6.43
CA GLY A 360 10.17 7.48 -7.15
C GLY A 360 9.39 6.38 -6.48
N ASP A 361 8.53 5.75 -7.27
CA ASP A 361 7.48 4.88 -6.79
C ASP A 361 7.76 3.43 -7.18
N TYR A 362 7.50 2.48 -6.27
CA TYR A 362 7.73 1.06 -6.50
C TYR A 362 6.56 0.16 -6.13
N ILE A 363 6.60 -1.02 -6.75
CA ILE A 363 5.68 -2.12 -6.54
C ILE A 363 6.45 -3.34 -6.05
N ARG A 364 6.00 -3.96 -4.95
CA ARG A 364 6.53 -5.26 -4.50
C ARG A 364 5.80 -6.43 -5.12
N ASP A 365 6.29 -6.97 -6.22
CA ASP A 365 5.66 -8.14 -6.89
C ASP A 365 5.45 -9.32 -5.93
N GLN A 366 6.42 -9.56 -5.02
CA GLN A 366 6.31 -10.54 -3.94
C GLN A 366 6.90 -10.01 -2.63
N GLU A 367 6.16 -10.07 -1.53
CA GLU A 367 6.62 -9.59 -0.21
C GLU A 367 7.90 -10.29 0.30
N SER A 368 8.22 -11.49 -0.20
CA SER A 368 9.37 -12.28 0.26
C SER A 368 10.66 -12.06 -0.55
N GLU A 369 10.64 -11.23 -1.61
CA GLU A 369 11.83 -10.96 -2.42
C GLU A 369 12.28 -9.50 -2.27
N ASN A 370 13.57 -9.28 -2.02
CA ASN A 370 14.19 -7.95 -2.10
C ASN A 370 14.43 -7.59 -3.58
N LEU A 371 13.33 -7.37 -4.29
CA LEU A 371 13.29 -6.97 -5.69
C LEU A 371 11.94 -6.29 -5.95
N TRP A 372 11.99 -4.99 -6.19
CA TRP A 372 10.82 -4.14 -6.36
C TRP A 372 10.83 -3.61 -7.79
N THR A 373 9.66 -3.41 -8.37
CA THR A 373 9.52 -2.93 -9.75
C THR A 373 9.08 -1.47 -9.69
N ALA A 374 9.88 -0.56 -10.23
CA ALA A 374 9.54 0.86 -10.23
C ALA A 374 8.37 1.12 -11.18
N SER A 375 7.38 1.86 -10.71
CA SER A 375 6.31 2.44 -11.54
C SER A 375 6.74 3.79 -12.10
N GLU A 376 7.47 4.57 -11.30
CA GLU A 376 8.06 5.86 -11.64
C GLU A 376 9.46 5.95 -11.03
N VAL A 377 10.36 6.64 -11.71
CA VAL A 377 11.70 6.92 -11.19
C VAL A 377 12.24 8.22 -11.77
N GLU A 378 12.74 9.06 -10.89
CA GLU A 378 13.60 10.18 -11.21
C GLU A 378 15.05 9.80 -10.89
N PHE A 379 15.97 10.22 -11.76
CA PHE A 379 17.40 10.03 -11.56
C PHE A 379 18.10 11.39 -11.59
N GLU A 380 18.73 11.75 -10.49
CA GLU A 380 19.39 13.05 -10.31
C GLU A 380 20.88 12.87 -10.01
N ASP A 381 21.66 13.90 -10.33
CA ASP A 381 23.01 14.02 -9.78
C ASP A 381 22.94 14.15 -8.26
N ASP A 382 23.52 13.19 -7.58
CA ASP A 382 23.72 13.27 -6.13
C ASP A 382 24.91 14.20 -5.92
N SER A 383 24.60 15.49 -5.66
CA SER A 383 25.58 16.54 -5.50
C SER A 383 26.71 16.10 -4.56
N ASN A 384 27.95 16.54 -4.80
CA ASN A 384 29.06 16.20 -3.92
C ASN A 384 29.07 17.05 -2.63
N GLU A 385 27.90 17.17 -2.01
CA GLU A 385 27.65 17.80 -0.72
C GLU A 385 27.20 16.71 0.27
N PHE A 386 27.43 16.91 1.56
CA PHE A 386 26.98 16.00 2.61
C PHE A 386 26.68 16.79 3.88
N GLU A 387 25.63 16.40 4.60
CA GLU A 387 25.29 16.92 5.93
C GLU A 387 24.83 15.75 6.80
N GLU A 388 25.72 15.17 7.58
CA GLU A 388 25.43 13.94 8.32
C GLU A 388 26.15 13.82 9.67
N ALA A 389 25.55 13.05 10.59
CA ALA A 389 26.18 12.68 11.86
C ALA A 389 27.42 11.81 11.62
N ILE A 390 28.50 12.11 12.35
CA ILE A 390 29.73 11.32 12.33
C ILE A 390 29.57 10.11 13.26
N LEU A 391 29.77 8.91 12.70
CA LEU A 391 29.78 7.65 13.45
C LEU A 391 31.16 7.34 14.05
N SER A 392 32.24 7.63 13.32
CA SER A 392 33.59 7.32 13.79
C SER A 392 34.67 8.13 13.07
N VAL A 393 35.83 8.25 13.72
CA VAL A 393 37.03 8.91 13.18
C VAL A 393 38.21 7.95 13.18
N ASN A 394 38.96 7.93 12.08
CA ASN A 394 40.22 7.21 11.92
C ASN A 394 41.37 8.19 11.63
N LEU A 395 42.08 8.56 12.69
CA LEU A 395 43.21 9.48 12.61
C LEU A 395 44.42 8.95 11.83
N ASN A 396 44.56 7.63 11.67
CA ASN A 396 45.69 7.09 10.90
C ASN A 396 45.51 7.31 9.40
N ASP A 397 44.25 7.31 8.95
CA ASP A 397 43.89 7.51 7.54
C ASP A 397 43.40 8.94 7.27
N ASN A 398 43.43 9.83 8.27
CA ASN A 398 42.81 11.17 8.23
C ASN A 398 41.38 11.11 7.68
N ALA A 399 40.56 10.22 8.22
CA ALA A 399 39.23 9.95 7.70
C ALA A 399 38.17 9.97 8.79
N PHE A 400 36.94 10.26 8.41
CA PHE A 400 35.74 10.09 9.24
C PHE A 400 34.65 9.36 8.47
N THR A 401 33.82 8.61 9.19
CA THR A 401 32.69 7.86 8.64
C THR A 401 31.40 8.42 9.19
N VAL A 402 30.43 8.73 8.32
CA VAL A 402 29.13 9.29 8.69
C VAL A 402 28.03 8.22 8.78
N GLN A 403 26.82 8.61 9.17
CA GLN A 403 25.69 7.72 9.46
C GLN A 403 25.25 6.85 8.28
N SER A 404 25.32 7.36 7.06
CA SER A 404 25.07 6.59 5.82
C SER A 404 26.11 5.50 5.57
N GLY A 405 27.24 5.52 6.30
CA GLY A 405 28.35 4.59 6.17
C GLY A 405 29.45 5.06 5.21
N ASP A 406 29.27 6.22 4.59
CA ASP A 406 30.29 6.84 3.74
C ASP A 406 31.52 7.24 4.56
N THR A 407 32.70 7.12 3.95
CA THR A 407 33.97 7.49 4.59
C THR A 407 34.65 8.59 3.78
N TYR A 408 34.82 9.74 4.44
CA TYR A 408 35.43 10.94 3.90
C TYR A 408 36.87 11.06 4.37
N TYR A 409 37.75 11.50 3.48
CA TYR A 409 39.19 11.62 3.71
C TYR A 409 39.61 13.08 3.63
N LEU A 410 40.26 13.56 4.69
CA LEU A 410 40.92 14.85 4.69
C LEU A 410 42.34 14.71 4.12
N THR A 411 42.69 15.62 3.24
CA THR A 411 44.00 15.72 2.60
C THR A 411 44.61 17.09 2.85
N GLU A 412 45.80 17.35 2.32
CA GLU A 412 46.45 18.67 2.43
C GLU A 412 45.66 19.81 1.74
N THR A 413 44.70 19.48 0.89
CA THR A 413 43.83 20.45 0.20
C THR A 413 42.45 20.57 0.80
N SER A 414 42.13 19.79 1.84
CA SER A 414 40.86 19.86 2.53
C SER A 414 40.86 21.05 3.50
N GLU A 415 39.81 21.84 3.47
CA GLU A 415 39.60 22.97 4.37
C GLU A 415 38.56 22.57 5.43
N ILE A 416 38.86 22.88 6.70
CA ILE A 416 37.86 22.82 7.77
C ILE A 416 37.44 24.26 8.01
N ASP A 417 36.13 24.53 8.01
CA ASP A 417 35.62 25.90 8.19
C ASP A 417 36.17 26.51 9.50
N ASP A 418 36.59 27.77 9.45
CA ASP A 418 37.10 28.50 10.61
C ASP A 418 35.98 28.79 11.65
N ASP A 419 34.71 28.77 11.22
CA ASP A 419 33.53 28.94 12.09
C ASP A 419 33.05 27.62 12.73
N SER A 420 33.69 26.49 12.39
CA SER A 420 33.41 25.15 12.92
C SER A 420 33.65 25.05 14.44
N ASP A 421 32.81 24.29 15.14
CA ASP A 421 33.01 23.95 16.56
C ASP A 421 34.29 23.13 16.78
N PHE A 422 34.70 22.37 15.76
CA PHE A 422 35.91 21.56 15.78
C PHE A 422 36.81 21.90 14.59
N LEU A 423 38.06 22.26 14.86
CA LEU A 423 39.06 22.66 13.87
C LEU A 423 39.99 21.50 13.48
N SER A 424 39.74 20.30 13.98
CA SER A 424 40.49 19.09 13.60
C SER A 424 39.74 17.79 13.88
N LEU A 425 40.09 16.72 13.14
CA LEU A 425 39.59 15.37 13.41
C LEU A 425 39.95 14.84 14.81
N GLN A 426 41.02 15.34 15.43
CA GLN A 426 41.35 14.95 16.81
C GLN A 426 40.31 15.49 17.80
N GLU A 427 39.84 16.72 17.59
CA GLU A 427 38.81 17.33 18.44
C GLU A 427 37.46 16.63 18.22
N VAL A 428 37.11 16.34 16.96
CA VAL A 428 35.95 15.51 16.62
C VAL A 428 36.02 14.13 17.28
N GLN A 429 37.16 13.44 17.22
CA GLN A 429 37.33 12.15 17.87
C GLN A 429 37.13 12.24 19.38
N ASN A 430 37.70 13.25 20.04
CA ASN A 430 37.53 13.43 21.49
C ASN A 430 36.04 13.64 21.83
N ALA A 431 35.33 14.45 21.05
CA ALA A 431 33.90 14.67 21.25
C ALA A 431 33.07 13.39 21.13
N ILE A 432 33.36 12.56 20.11
CA ILE A 432 32.70 11.26 19.94
C ILE A 432 33.04 10.29 21.09
N GLU A 433 34.29 10.28 21.57
CA GLU A 433 34.71 9.47 22.72
C GLU A 433 33.99 9.90 24.01
N ASP A 434 33.71 11.20 24.14
CA ASP A 434 32.89 11.79 25.20
C ASP A 434 31.37 11.64 24.93
N SER A 435 30.98 10.84 23.94
CA SER A 435 29.59 10.56 23.57
C SER A 435 28.78 11.80 23.16
N LEU A 436 29.45 12.82 22.62
CA LEU A 436 28.84 14.01 22.06
C LEU A 436 28.54 13.80 20.57
N PRO A 437 27.35 14.19 20.07
CA PRO A 437 27.01 14.06 18.66
C PRO A 437 27.70 15.16 17.86
N VAL A 438 28.48 14.76 16.87
CA VAL A 438 29.13 15.67 15.91
C VAL A 438 28.54 15.45 14.54
N PHE A 439 28.18 16.53 13.87
CA PHE A 439 27.75 16.53 12.47
C PHE A 439 28.86 17.08 11.59
N ALA A 440 28.90 16.62 10.35
CA ALA A 440 29.75 17.15 9.33
C ALA A 440 28.88 17.65 8.18
N ASP A 441 29.00 18.93 7.85
CA ASP A 441 28.43 19.54 6.65
C ASP A 441 29.59 19.92 5.73
N GLY A 442 29.56 19.55 4.45
CA GLY A 442 30.66 19.88 3.56
C GLY A 442 30.53 19.43 2.12
N LYS A 443 31.62 19.65 1.40
CA LYS A 443 31.81 19.32 -0.01
C LYS A 443 32.95 18.33 -0.19
N PHE A 444 32.85 17.50 -1.21
CA PHE A 444 33.90 16.56 -1.54
C PHE A 444 34.07 16.39 -3.05
N VAL A 445 35.14 15.70 -3.42
CA VAL A 445 35.36 15.19 -4.77
C VAL A 445 35.69 13.72 -4.70
N VAL A 446 35.26 12.96 -5.70
CA VAL A 446 35.58 11.53 -5.78
C VAL A 446 36.95 11.36 -6.46
N GLU A 447 37.92 10.80 -5.76
CA GLU A 447 39.22 10.48 -6.34
C GLU A 447 39.08 9.35 -7.37
N THR A 448 39.21 9.69 -8.66
CA THR A 448 38.94 8.79 -9.79
C THR A 448 39.75 7.49 -9.82
N THR A 449 40.85 7.42 -9.07
CA THR A 449 41.73 6.23 -9.04
C THR A 449 41.33 5.24 -7.96
N THR A 450 40.82 5.72 -6.83
CA THR A 450 40.54 4.90 -5.63
C THR A 450 39.06 4.85 -5.26
N GLY A 451 38.25 5.77 -5.79
CA GLY A 451 36.87 5.99 -5.38
C GLY A 451 36.72 6.66 -4.01
N ARG A 452 37.81 7.18 -3.43
CA ARG A 452 37.77 7.85 -2.12
C ARG A 452 37.04 9.19 -2.21
N LEU A 453 36.24 9.50 -1.21
CA LEU A 453 35.58 10.79 -1.05
C LEU A 453 36.57 11.76 -0.38
N ILE A 454 37.19 12.64 -1.15
CA ILE A 454 38.16 13.62 -0.66
C ILE A 454 37.43 14.89 -0.31
N VAL A 455 37.47 15.29 0.94
CA VAL A 455 36.83 16.53 1.40
C VAL A 455 37.49 17.73 0.74
N GLU A 456 36.68 18.62 0.17
CA GLU A 456 37.12 19.96 -0.26
C GLU A 456 37.00 20.93 0.91
N GLU A 457 35.82 20.98 1.54
CA GLU A 457 35.46 21.87 2.64
C GLU A 457 34.56 21.09 3.61
N VAL A 458 34.73 21.28 4.93
CA VAL A 458 33.86 20.68 5.94
C VAL A 458 33.74 21.56 7.18
N GLU A 459 32.52 21.75 7.65
CA GLU A 459 32.20 22.29 8.96
C GLU A 459 31.83 21.13 9.90
N PHE A 460 32.40 21.13 11.09
CA PHE A 460 32.07 20.15 12.13
C PHE A 460 31.35 20.87 13.28
N THR A 461 30.08 20.53 13.50
CA THR A 461 29.24 21.19 14.50
C THR A 461 28.68 20.19 15.51
N TYR A 462 28.32 20.69 16.69
CA TYR A 462 27.47 19.94 17.60
C TYR A 462 26.03 19.88 17.06
N ASN A 463 25.41 18.69 17.06
CA ASN A 463 23.96 18.62 16.92
C ASN A 463 23.29 18.80 18.27
N VAL A 464 23.12 20.06 18.62
CA VAL A 464 22.49 20.49 19.87
C VAL A 464 21.27 21.34 19.57
N GLN A 465 20.29 21.23 20.44
CA GLN A 465 19.12 22.07 20.47
C GLN A 465 19.23 22.99 21.69
N GLU A 466 18.99 24.28 21.50
CA GLU A 466 18.74 25.20 22.60
C GLU A 466 17.25 25.14 22.99
N ILE A 467 16.99 25.07 24.28
CA ILE A 467 15.66 25.19 24.86
C ILE A 467 15.67 26.29 25.91
N ASP A 468 14.51 26.93 26.07
CA ASP A 468 14.22 27.89 27.12
C ASP A 468 12.74 27.69 27.49
N GLU A 469 12.50 26.82 28.46
CA GLU A 469 11.14 26.36 28.78
C GLU A 469 10.92 26.14 30.28
N PRO A 470 9.68 26.32 30.78
CA PRO A 470 9.32 25.98 32.15
C PRO A 470 9.51 24.49 32.45
N VAL A 471 10.11 24.19 33.61
CA VAL A 471 10.24 22.84 34.17
C VAL A 471 8.91 22.45 34.82
N VAL A 472 8.33 21.35 34.35
CA VAL A 472 7.05 20.81 34.82
C VAL A 472 7.25 19.75 35.91
N SER A 473 8.33 18.97 35.83
CA SER A 473 8.64 17.95 36.83
C SER A 473 10.12 17.60 36.88
N VAL A 474 10.56 17.08 38.03
CA VAL A 474 11.92 16.54 38.24
C VAL A 474 11.81 15.12 38.77
N ASP A 475 12.67 14.24 38.29
CA ASP A 475 12.92 12.92 38.86
C ASP A 475 14.37 12.83 39.35
N GLY A 476 14.56 13.01 40.67
CA GLY A 476 15.86 12.91 41.31
C GLY A 476 16.43 11.50 41.40
N THR A 477 15.65 10.45 41.10
CA THR A 477 16.18 9.07 41.05
C THR A 477 16.92 8.82 39.75
N ASP A 478 16.34 9.30 38.64
CA ASP A 478 16.89 9.12 37.30
C ASP A 478 17.76 10.31 36.83
N ASN A 479 17.89 11.35 37.67
CA ASN A 479 18.53 12.62 37.36
C ASN A 479 17.97 13.25 36.08
N THR A 480 16.63 13.33 35.99
CA THR A 480 15.95 13.93 34.85
C THR A 480 15.02 15.06 35.25
N PHE A 481 14.75 15.96 34.31
CA PHE A 481 13.68 16.95 34.42
C PHE A 481 12.86 16.96 33.13
N THR A 482 11.59 17.33 33.22
CA THR A 482 10.67 17.44 32.08
C THR A 482 10.22 18.87 31.92
N VAL A 483 10.34 19.41 30.72
CA VAL A 483 9.91 20.77 30.37
C VAL A 483 8.50 20.79 29.77
N LEU A 484 7.93 21.97 29.57
CA LEU A 484 6.54 22.16 29.14
C LEU A 484 6.20 21.50 27.79
N SER A 485 7.14 21.44 26.86
CA SER A 485 7.00 20.69 25.59
C SER A 485 6.86 19.16 25.78
N GLY A 486 7.05 18.65 26.99
CA GLY A 486 7.01 17.23 27.31
C GLY A 486 8.34 16.50 27.10
N LYS A 487 9.41 17.20 26.75
CA LYS A 487 10.76 16.62 26.65
C LYS A 487 11.30 16.30 28.04
N THR A 488 11.72 15.05 28.25
CA THR A 488 12.44 14.62 29.45
C THR A 488 13.93 14.60 29.17
N ILE A 489 14.67 15.40 29.93
CA ILE A 489 16.09 15.70 29.74
C ILE A 489 16.87 15.18 30.94
N LYS A 490 17.96 14.47 30.65
CA LYS A 490 18.84 13.87 31.63
C LYS A 490 20.04 14.76 31.91
N ILE A 491 20.35 14.90 33.20
CA ILE A 491 21.60 15.48 33.70
C ILE A 491 22.58 14.34 33.96
N THR A 492 23.77 14.43 33.38
CA THR A 492 24.87 13.47 33.59
C THR A 492 25.97 14.11 34.44
N ASP A 493 27.01 13.34 34.77
CA ASP A 493 28.20 13.87 35.45
C ASP A 493 28.99 14.85 34.57
N GLU A 494 28.71 14.89 33.25
CA GLU A 494 29.33 15.79 32.28
C GLU A 494 28.52 17.08 32.05
N THR A 495 27.25 17.12 32.48
CA THR A 495 26.41 18.31 32.31
C THR A 495 26.94 19.49 33.12
N VAL A 496 27.14 20.63 32.47
CA VAL A 496 27.50 21.89 33.12
C VAL A 496 26.23 22.60 33.61
N ILE A 497 26.04 22.65 34.93
CA ILE A 497 24.94 23.42 35.53
C ILE A 497 25.47 24.81 35.91
N ASN A 498 24.85 25.87 35.39
CA ASN A 498 25.18 27.24 35.80
C ASN A 498 24.70 27.47 37.26
N PRO A 499 25.61 27.70 38.23
CA PRO A 499 25.24 27.76 39.64
C PRO A 499 24.70 29.14 40.08
N ASP A 500 24.60 30.12 39.19
CA ASP A 500 24.30 31.52 39.54
C ASP A 500 22.91 31.72 40.17
N LYS A 501 21.99 30.78 39.94
CA LYS A 501 20.63 30.79 40.51
C LYS A 501 20.32 29.47 41.22
N ILE A 502 19.77 28.50 40.51
CA ILE A 502 19.46 27.17 41.04
C ILE A 502 20.54 26.18 40.59
N ALA A 503 21.35 25.69 41.54
CA ALA A 503 22.59 24.97 41.23
C ALA A 503 22.42 23.45 41.10
N THR A 504 21.28 22.88 41.50
CA THR A 504 21.06 21.42 41.46
C THR A 504 19.63 21.06 41.12
N LEU A 505 19.41 19.86 40.54
CA LEU A 505 18.06 19.32 40.34
C LEU A 505 17.27 19.18 41.65
N GLN A 506 17.94 18.94 42.78
CA GLN A 506 17.28 18.87 44.08
C GLN A 506 16.71 20.23 44.51
N ASP A 507 17.39 21.32 44.14
CA ASP A 507 16.92 22.67 44.40
C ASP A 507 15.74 23.01 43.46
N VAL A 508 15.78 22.58 42.20
CA VAL A 508 14.65 22.67 41.27
C VAL A 508 13.43 21.93 41.82
N GLU A 509 13.59 20.67 42.26
CA GLU A 509 12.50 19.89 42.87
C GLU A 509 11.93 20.59 44.11
N THR A 510 12.80 21.20 44.92
CA THR A 510 12.39 21.97 46.10
C THR A 510 11.57 23.20 45.72
N ALA A 511 12.02 23.98 44.73
CA ALA A 511 11.31 25.16 44.23
C ALA A 511 9.91 24.80 43.70
N LEU A 512 9.82 23.78 42.84
CA LEU A 512 8.55 23.28 42.31
C LEU A 512 7.60 22.81 43.43
N SER A 513 8.13 22.13 44.46
CA SER A 513 7.32 21.68 45.61
C SER A 513 6.76 22.83 46.47
N GLN A 514 7.38 24.01 46.40
CA GLN A 514 6.93 25.24 47.05
C GLN A 514 5.98 26.05 46.18
N GLY A 515 5.74 25.61 44.94
CA GLY A 515 4.92 26.33 43.96
C GLY A 515 5.66 27.49 43.30
N ILE A 516 6.99 27.50 43.32
CA ILE A 516 7.82 28.44 42.56
C ILE A 516 7.99 27.86 41.15
N ASN A 517 7.71 28.66 40.13
CA ASN A 517 7.95 28.27 38.75
C ASN A 517 9.46 28.31 38.47
N VAL A 518 9.95 27.31 37.75
CA VAL A 518 11.36 27.24 37.35
C VAL A 518 11.42 27.16 35.83
N GLU A 519 12.24 27.99 35.20
CA GLU A 519 12.59 27.91 33.79
C GLU A 519 13.95 27.24 33.63
N ALA A 520 14.10 26.45 32.55
CA ALA A 520 15.35 25.82 32.18
C ALA A 520 15.79 26.31 30.81
N ALA A 521 16.89 27.06 30.78
CA ALA A 521 17.62 27.38 29.57
C ALA A 521 18.74 26.34 29.39
N ALA A 522 18.63 25.47 28.39
CA ALA A 522 19.56 24.36 28.23
C ALA A 522 19.98 24.13 26.78
N THR A 523 21.24 23.75 26.60
CA THR A 523 21.76 23.18 25.35
C THR A 523 21.71 21.66 25.50
N ILE A 524 20.84 21.01 24.73
CA ILE A 524 20.55 19.58 24.83
C ILE A 524 20.87 18.86 23.53
N TYR A 525 21.14 17.56 23.59
CA TYR A 525 21.21 16.71 22.41
C TYR A 525 20.41 15.43 22.62
N PHE A 526 20.06 14.76 21.52
CA PHE A 526 19.35 13.49 21.57
C PHE A 526 20.33 12.32 21.43
N ASP A 527 20.47 11.53 22.48
CA ASP A 527 21.20 10.26 22.43
C ASP A 527 20.27 9.18 21.86
N SER A 528 20.44 8.90 20.56
CA SER A 528 19.66 7.88 19.85
C SER A 528 19.91 6.45 20.37
N SER A 529 21.05 6.17 21.00
CA SER A 529 21.38 4.83 21.51
C SER A 529 20.56 4.49 22.76
N ASN A 530 20.31 5.49 23.59
CA ASN A 530 19.53 5.35 24.82
C ASN A 530 18.11 5.93 24.71
N ASN A 531 17.78 6.57 23.59
CA ASN A 531 16.50 7.22 23.30
C ASN A 531 16.14 8.26 24.39
N LEU A 532 17.10 9.15 24.69
CA LEU A 532 17.00 10.16 25.75
C LEU A 532 17.56 11.50 25.30
N TRP A 533 16.99 12.60 25.81
CA TRP A 533 17.62 13.92 25.71
C TRP A 533 18.64 14.08 26.85
N ILE A 534 19.81 14.61 26.55
CA ILE A 534 20.89 14.84 27.51
C ILE A 534 21.27 16.32 27.46
N ALA A 535 21.40 16.95 28.62
CA ALA A 535 21.86 18.33 28.70
C ALA A 535 23.40 18.40 28.68
N LEU A 536 23.95 19.24 27.81
CA LEU A 536 25.36 19.64 27.86
C LEU A 536 25.56 20.76 28.87
N GLN A 537 24.69 21.76 28.78
CA GLN A 537 24.65 22.89 29.69
C GLN A 537 23.20 23.17 30.07
N VAL A 538 22.96 23.51 31.32
CA VAL A 538 21.65 23.99 31.78
C VAL A 538 21.81 25.09 32.80
N GLU A 539 20.97 26.11 32.69
CA GLU A 539 20.72 27.13 33.69
C GLU A 539 19.27 27.02 34.14
N PHE A 540 19.06 27.03 35.45
CA PHE A 540 17.74 26.99 36.06
C PHE A 540 17.46 28.31 36.77
N ASP A 541 16.33 28.92 36.46
CA ASP A 541 15.93 30.22 36.96
C ASP A 541 14.54 30.17 37.60
N GLU A 542 14.29 30.98 38.62
CA GLU A 542 12.92 31.18 39.11
C GLU A 542 12.23 32.15 38.16
N SER A 543 11.12 31.76 37.53
CA SER A 543 10.35 32.70 36.71
C SER A 543 9.58 33.65 37.64
N ASP A 544 9.97 34.92 37.61
CA ASP A 544 9.19 36.00 38.22
C ASP A 544 7.93 36.21 37.37
N ASP A 545 6.78 35.66 37.81
CA ASP A 545 5.44 35.93 37.22
C ASP A 545 4.99 37.41 37.38
N ASP A 546 5.88 38.33 37.74
CA ASP A 546 5.59 39.72 38.12
C ASP A 546 5.73 40.72 36.95
N ASP A 547 5.33 40.34 35.72
CA ASP A 547 4.91 41.32 34.71
C ASP A 547 3.46 41.75 35.00
N ASP A 548 3.26 42.34 36.18
CA ASP A 548 2.08 43.13 36.53
C ASP A 548 2.06 44.38 35.62
N ASP A 549 1.29 44.26 34.54
CA ASP A 549 0.60 45.30 33.78
C ASP A 549 0.51 46.64 34.56
N GLU A 550 1.48 47.55 34.36
CA GLU A 550 1.37 48.95 34.77
C GLU A 550 0.31 49.63 33.88
N GLY A 551 -0.96 49.33 34.17
CA GLY A 551 -2.11 50.03 33.65
C GLY A 551 -2.07 51.49 34.10
N GLU A 552 -1.73 52.38 33.16
CA GLU A 552 -1.85 53.82 33.31
C GLU A 552 -3.26 54.20 33.80
N GLY A 553 -3.35 54.65 35.05
CA GLY A 553 -4.56 55.24 35.60
C GLY A 553 -4.83 56.61 34.98
N GLU A 554 -5.77 56.70 34.05
CA GLU A 554 -6.44 57.95 33.70
C GLU A 554 -7.18 58.49 34.95
N GLY A 555 -6.66 59.59 35.49
CA GLY A 555 -7.33 60.37 36.53
C GLY A 555 -8.27 61.40 35.91
N ASP A 556 -9.57 61.15 36.04
CA ASP A 556 -10.62 62.19 36.05
C ASP A 556 -10.66 62.85 37.44
N ASP A 557 -10.21 64.11 37.52
CA ASP A 557 -10.85 65.22 38.28
C ASP A 557 -10.18 66.59 38.00
#